data_AF-A0A367UE71-F1
#
_entry.id   AF-A0A367UE71-F1
#
_cell.length_a   1.000
_cell.length_b   1.000
_cell.length_c   1.000
_cell.angle_alpha   90.00
_cell.angle_beta   90.00
_cell.angle_gamma   90.00
#
_symmetry.space_group_name_H-M   'P 1'
#
loop_
_entity.id
_entity.type
_entity.pdbx_description
1 polymer ?
#
loop_
_entity_poly.entity_id
_entity_poly.type
_entity_poly.pdbx_seq_one_letter_code
_entity_poly.pdbx_strand_id
1 'polypeptide(L)'
;MFSEIIAQAAELKNAADQMITALQDATANDGSQLISGDIVFGEQTLGDVYSNITSVVELSSSLPAKASGPPFPRRSIGAVVTNLQSAVTECTNIVSDVSWVKQQGFTSVDENVAIMRTANGQNRDLRGRFQNIVKYLEATTEHLLLLKLAFGGQSENPFSGLRHSIKKMLAELDEAKREVSSIKRVAKGEATKASTSSIGAASALAEVQKAHAELSGILTDWQSKSDEVENLLQRVRTNEQQATELGGRISAFDPDFEGFKLNLREVQDTLVAEKEAVEKFLEDNRSELESLVKNAMEVRKEHEEIDEQSRKLLGLATSAGLANSYAAARKNLDGPISVVRWEFYGSIIFLFVSVLCVFNALPFVNGYIQFPSFVTGDTTDFGVAALQFLGAISVRIFVLLPSLFLLGFASSRHRQLFTLQESYRHKETLAASVASFKEQAGENYESAIAAAAFEALIPDATEIDPKRQNVDQGGSGPLSRWLRRNIRDAVRDMRVMRNGED
;
A
#
# COMPACT_ATOMS: atom_id res chain seq x y z
N MET A 1 -53.63 -17.49 118.52
CA MET A 1 -53.84 -18.72 117.72
C MET A 1 -54.76 -18.45 116.55
N PHE A 2 -56.07 -18.16 116.71
CA PHE A 2 -56.88 -17.73 115.54
C PHE A 2 -56.43 -16.42 114.92
N SER A 3 -55.95 -15.49 115.75
CA SER A 3 -55.27 -14.27 115.28
C SER A 3 -54.11 -14.54 114.32
N GLU A 4 -53.39 -15.65 114.50
CA GLU A 4 -52.25 -16.05 113.66
C GLU A 4 -52.73 -16.64 112.34
N ILE A 5 -53.78 -17.47 112.37
CA ILE A 5 -54.47 -17.96 111.15
C ILE A 5 -55.02 -16.79 110.33
N ILE A 6 -55.68 -15.82 110.97
CA ILE A 6 -56.23 -14.63 110.30
C ILE A 6 -55.11 -13.77 109.70
N ALA A 7 -54.00 -13.57 110.42
CA ALA A 7 -52.84 -12.84 109.91
C ALA A 7 -52.22 -13.55 108.69
N GLN A 8 -52.04 -14.86 108.76
CA GLN A 8 -51.49 -15.66 107.66
C GLN A 8 -52.44 -15.73 106.46
N ALA A 9 -53.75 -15.73 106.68
CA ALA A 9 -54.73 -15.61 105.60
C ALA A 9 -54.67 -14.23 104.91
N ALA A 10 -54.46 -13.15 105.67
CA ALA A 10 -54.26 -11.82 105.10
C ALA A 10 -52.96 -11.73 104.29
N GLU A 11 -51.88 -12.34 104.78
CA GLU A 11 -50.62 -12.47 104.04
C GLU A 11 -50.79 -13.27 102.75
N LEU A 12 -51.52 -14.38 102.80
CA LEU A 12 -51.85 -15.17 101.61
C LEU A 12 -52.62 -14.38 100.57
N LYS A 13 -53.61 -13.58 100.99
CA LYS A 13 -54.34 -12.70 100.08
C LYS A 13 -53.41 -11.71 99.39
N ASN A 14 -52.57 -11.01 100.15
CA ASN A 14 -51.63 -10.05 99.59
C ASN A 14 -50.63 -10.71 98.63
N ALA A 15 -50.11 -11.90 98.98
CA ALA A 15 -49.21 -12.66 98.12
C ALA A 15 -49.89 -13.13 96.82
N ALA A 16 -51.17 -13.51 96.90
CA ALA A 16 -51.96 -13.89 95.74
C ALA A 16 -52.24 -12.69 94.82
N ASP A 17 -52.58 -11.52 95.37
CA ASP A 17 -52.80 -10.30 94.58
C ASP A 17 -51.50 -9.85 93.89
N GLN A 18 -50.35 -9.96 94.56
CA GLN A 18 -49.03 -9.72 93.96
C GLN A 18 -48.71 -10.73 92.87
N MET A 19 -49.02 -12.00 93.06
CA MET A 19 -48.86 -13.05 92.07
C MET A 19 -49.67 -12.77 90.80
N ILE A 20 -50.97 -12.44 90.94
CA ILE A 20 -51.83 -12.11 89.80
C ILE A 20 -51.32 -10.88 89.07
N THR A 21 -50.95 -9.82 89.79
CA THR A 21 -50.41 -8.60 89.20
C THR A 21 -49.11 -8.89 88.43
N ALA A 22 -48.19 -9.66 89.01
CA ALA A 22 -46.93 -10.02 88.37
C ALA A 22 -47.14 -10.82 87.08
N LEU A 23 -48.12 -11.74 87.07
CA LEU A 23 -48.46 -12.53 85.89
C LEU A 23 -49.15 -11.68 84.81
N GLN A 24 -49.99 -10.71 85.18
CA GLN A 24 -50.62 -9.77 84.23
C GLN A 24 -49.61 -8.81 83.60
N ASP A 25 -48.65 -8.32 84.40
CA ASP A 25 -47.61 -7.39 83.95
C ASP A 25 -46.50 -8.06 83.11
N ALA A 26 -46.49 -9.39 83.04
CA ALA A 26 -45.54 -10.15 82.25
C ALA A 26 -45.93 -10.11 80.75
N THR A 27 -45.33 -9.16 80.02
CA THR A 27 -45.43 -9.07 78.55
C THR A 27 -44.12 -9.49 77.91
N ALA A 28 -44.16 -10.45 76.98
CA ALA A 28 -43.00 -10.91 76.22
C ALA A 28 -42.59 -9.88 75.16
N ASN A 29 -41.36 -10.02 74.66
CA ASN A 29 -40.81 -9.11 73.64
C ASN A 29 -41.59 -9.13 72.32
N ASP A 30 -42.37 -10.20 72.06
CA ASP A 30 -43.26 -10.32 70.90
C ASP A 30 -44.63 -9.66 71.13
N GLY A 31 -44.83 -9.01 72.28
CA GLY A 31 -46.09 -8.38 72.67
C GLY A 31 -47.13 -9.34 73.25
N SER A 32 -46.82 -10.64 73.38
CA SER A 32 -47.73 -11.59 74.03
C SER A 32 -47.76 -11.35 75.54
N GLN A 33 -48.97 -11.23 76.09
CA GLN A 33 -49.18 -11.19 77.53
C GLN A 33 -49.29 -12.62 78.06
N LEU A 34 -48.70 -12.87 79.24
CA LEU A 34 -48.70 -14.20 79.86
C LEU A 34 -50.13 -14.67 80.19
N ILE A 35 -51.07 -13.74 80.42
CA ILE A 35 -52.49 -14.03 80.67
C ILE A 35 -53.35 -13.41 79.56
N SER A 36 -53.37 -14.02 78.38
CA SER A 36 -54.36 -13.65 77.34
C SER A 36 -55.61 -14.54 77.37
N GLY A 37 -55.57 -15.67 78.10
CA GLY A 37 -56.66 -16.64 78.25
C GLY A 37 -56.62 -17.45 79.55
N ASP A 38 -57.51 -18.43 79.68
CA ASP A 38 -57.62 -19.34 80.84
C ASP A 38 -56.38 -20.25 80.91
N ILE A 39 -55.34 -19.82 81.63
CA ILE A 39 -54.15 -20.68 81.85
C ILE A 39 -54.59 -21.89 82.66
N VAL A 40 -54.44 -23.08 82.07
CA VAL A 40 -54.82 -24.35 82.68
C VAL A 40 -53.60 -25.02 83.31
N PHE A 41 -53.61 -25.15 84.63
CA PHE A 41 -52.61 -25.87 85.42
C PHE A 41 -53.11 -27.28 85.75
N GLY A 42 -53.10 -28.17 84.76
CA GLY A 42 -53.65 -29.53 84.92
C GLY A 42 -55.17 -29.52 84.73
N GLU A 43 -55.94 -29.71 85.82
CA GLU A 43 -57.41 -29.67 85.79
C GLU A 43 -58.00 -28.32 86.27
N GLN A 44 -57.16 -27.42 86.79
CA GLN A 44 -57.59 -26.16 87.38
C GLN A 44 -57.08 -24.96 86.58
N THR A 45 -57.93 -23.94 86.44
CA THR A 45 -57.56 -22.66 85.84
C THR A 45 -56.93 -21.74 86.88
N LEU A 46 -56.21 -20.69 86.44
CA LEU A 46 -55.75 -19.62 87.34
C LEU A 46 -56.90 -19.01 88.17
N GLY A 47 -58.08 -18.87 87.55
CA GLY A 47 -59.29 -18.39 88.21
C GLY A 47 -59.73 -19.32 89.34
N ASP A 48 -59.64 -20.64 89.15
CA ASP A 48 -59.97 -21.63 90.18
C ASP A 48 -59.00 -21.55 91.36
N VAL A 49 -57.70 -21.39 91.10
CA VAL A 49 -56.70 -21.20 92.16
C VAL A 49 -56.98 -19.94 92.98
N TYR A 50 -57.26 -18.81 92.31
CA TYR A 50 -57.57 -17.55 93.01
C TYR A 50 -58.88 -17.63 93.80
N SER A 51 -59.90 -18.31 93.26
CA SER A 51 -61.16 -18.58 93.94
C SER A 51 -60.95 -19.43 95.20
N ASN A 52 -60.11 -20.47 95.12
CA ASN A 52 -59.76 -21.32 96.26
C ASN A 52 -58.99 -20.53 97.34
N ILE A 53 -58.05 -19.66 96.94
CA ILE A 53 -57.35 -18.77 97.87
C ILE A 53 -58.36 -17.86 98.58
N THR A 54 -59.22 -17.18 97.83
CA THR A 54 -60.23 -16.26 98.37
C THR A 54 -61.17 -16.97 99.35
N SER A 55 -61.61 -18.17 98.99
CA SER A 55 -62.46 -19.00 99.85
C SER A 55 -61.78 -19.37 101.16
N VAL A 56 -60.51 -19.80 101.12
CA VAL A 56 -59.74 -20.12 102.33
C VAL A 56 -59.49 -18.88 103.19
N VAL A 57 -59.25 -17.72 102.58
CA VAL A 57 -59.07 -16.45 103.28
C VAL A 57 -60.35 -16.02 103.97
N GLU A 58 -61.49 -16.09 103.30
CA GLU A 58 -62.79 -15.79 103.88
C GLU A 58 -63.13 -16.75 105.02
N LEU A 59 -62.93 -18.05 104.82
CA LEU A 59 -63.14 -19.06 105.85
C LEU A 59 -62.26 -18.80 107.08
N SER A 60 -60.99 -18.44 106.87
CA SER A 60 -60.05 -18.10 107.93
C SER A 60 -60.46 -16.82 108.67
N SER A 61 -60.93 -15.80 107.94
CA SER A 61 -61.41 -14.54 108.51
C SER A 61 -62.71 -14.70 109.31
N SER A 62 -63.51 -15.73 108.99
CA SER A 62 -64.74 -16.05 109.71
C SER A 62 -64.51 -16.68 111.08
N LEU A 63 -63.26 -16.97 111.45
CA LEU A 63 -62.92 -17.50 112.76
C LEU A 63 -62.95 -16.39 113.83
N PRO A 64 -63.44 -16.66 115.05
CA PRO A 64 -63.47 -15.67 116.12
C PRO A 64 -62.06 -15.26 116.52
N ALA A 65 -61.75 -13.96 116.44
CA ALA A 65 -60.44 -13.40 116.80
C ALA A 65 -60.04 -13.71 118.27
N LYS A 66 -61.02 -13.87 119.16
CA LYS A 66 -60.86 -14.28 120.55
C LYS A 66 -61.80 -15.44 120.86
N ALA A 67 -61.32 -16.67 120.71
CA ALA A 67 -62.08 -17.86 121.12
C ALA A 67 -61.72 -18.23 122.57
N SER A 68 -62.68 -18.14 123.48
CA SER A 68 -62.62 -18.71 124.83
C SER A 68 -63.31 -20.08 124.81
N GLY A 69 -62.59 -21.11 124.39
CA GLY A 69 -63.09 -22.48 124.26
C GLY A 69 -62.11 -23.53 124.81
N PRO A 70 -62.52 -24.81 124.88
CA PRO A 70 -61.70 -25.91 125.42
C PRO A 70 -60.36 -26.07 124.66
N PRO A 71 -59.34 -26.69 125.27
CA PRO A 71 -58.03 -26.88 124.65
C PRO A 71 -58.14 -27.77 123.41
N PHE A 72 -57.82 -27.20 122.24
CA PHE A 72 -57.84 -27.89 120.95
C PHE A 72 -56.55 -28.66 120.66
N PRO A 73 -56.59 -29.63 119.71
CA PRO A 73 -55.38 -30.23 119.18
C PRO A 73 -54.55 -29.11 118.53
N ARG A 74 -53.50 -28.66 119.24
CA ARG A 74 -52.52 -27.68 118.73
C ARG A 74 -52.01 -28.06 117.33
N ARG A 75 -52.05 -29.35 117.03
CA ARG A 75 -51.74 -29.94 115.72
C ARG A 75 -52.58 -29.38 114.57
N SER A 76 -53.89 -29.18 114.71
CA SER A 76 -54.74 -28.70 113.60
C SER A 76 -54.56 -27.21 113.34
N ILE A 77 -54.43 -26.41 114.39
CA ILE A 77 -54.14 -24.97 114.27
C ILE A 77 -52.75 -24.79 113.66
N GLY A 78 -51.75 -25.55 114.14
CA GLY A 78 -50.42 -25.55 113.55
C GLY A 78 -50.42 -25.96 112.08
N ALA A 79 -51.17 -27.00 111.72
CA ALA A 79 -51.28 -27.44 110.32
C ALA A 79 -51.90 -26.37 109.41
N VAL A 80 -52.95 -25.66 109.85
CA VAL A 80 -53.53 -24.53 109.09
C VAL A 80 -52.50 -23.43 108.88
N VAL A 81 -51.81 -23.01 109.94
CA VAL A 81 -50.77 -21.97 109.85
C VAL A 81 -49.64 -22.39 108.91
N THR A 82 -49.13 -23.62 109.04
CA THR A 82 -48.06 -24.14 108.19
C THR A 82 -48.48 -24.25 106.72
N ASN A 83 -49.71 -24.72 106.44
CA ASN A 83 -50.20 -24.82 105.07
C ASN A 83 -50.42 -23.43 104.45
N LEU A 84 -50.96 -22.47 105.19
CA LEU A 84 -51.09 -21.08 104.73
C LEU A 84 -49.73 -20.47 104.43
N GLN A 85 -48.75 -20.61 105.33
CA GLN A 85 -47.37 -20.15 105.11
C GLN A 85 -46.73 -20.78 103.87
N SER A 86 -46.99 -22.07 103.65
CA SER A 86 -46.48 -22.79 102.47
C SER A 86 -47.12 -22.27 101.19
N ALA A 87 -48.42 -21.97 101.19
CA ALA A 87 -49.12 -21.36 100.07
C ALA A 87 -48.62 -19.92 99.79
N VAL A 88 -48.40 -19.11 100.83
CA VAL A 88 -47.78 -17.77 100.74
C VAL A 88 -46.40 -17.86 100.08
N THR A 89 -45.60 -18.82 100.53
CA THR A 89 -44.24 -19.05 100.02
C THR A 89 -44.27 -19.38 98.52
N GLU A 90 -45.19 -20.25 98.08
CA GLU A 90 -45.30 -20.60 96.66
C GLU A 90 -45.81 -19.42 95.81
N CYS A 91 -46.76 -18.62 96.30
CA CYS A 91 -47.19 -17.40 95.61
C CYS A 91 -46.01 -16.42 95.42
N THR A 92 -45.21 -16.23 96.48
CA THR A 92 -44.04 -15.35 96.46
C THR A 92 -42.94 -15.87 95.52
N ASN A 93 -42.77 -17.20 95.47
CA ASN A 93 -41.82 -17.82 94.55
C ASN A 93 -42.26 -17.64 93.08
N ILE A 94 -43.56 -17.70 92.78
CA ILE A 94 -44.07 -17.42 91.43
C ILE A 94 -43.75 -15.97 91.04
N VAL A 95 -44.01 -15.00 91.92
CA VAL A 95 -43.64 -13.58 91.69
C VAL A 95 -42.13 -13.43 91.39
N SER A 96 -41.31 -14.16 92.15
CA SER A 96 -39.85 -14.15 91.98
C SER A 96 -39.42 -14.77 90.65
N ASP A 97 -40.00 -15.90 90.25
CA ASP A 97 -39.71 -16.56 89.00
C ASP A 97 -40.12 -15.70 87.79
N VAL A 98 -41.29 -15.05 87.85
CA VAL A 98 -41.74 -14.11 86.81
C VAL A 98 -40.79 -12.91 86.70
N SER A 99 -40.41 -12.33 87.84
CA SER A 99 -39.45 -11.21 87.88
C SER A 99 -38.08 -11.59 87.33
N TRP A 100 -37.60 -12.81 87.66
CA TRP A 100 -36.34 -13.34 87.15
C TRP A 100 -36.38 -13.55 85.64
N VAL A 101 -37.46 -14.12 85.09
CA VAL A 101 -37.63 -14.29 83.63
C VAL A 101 -37.62 -12.93 82.92
N LYS A 102 -38.30 -11.93 83.50
CA LYS A 102 -38.33 -10.56 82.96
C LYS A 102 -36.91 -9.95 82.85
N GLN A 103 -36.08 -10.15 83.87
CA GLN A 103 -34.69 -9.66 83.88
C GLN A 103 -33.79 -10.39 82.86
N GLN A 104 -34.05 -11.66 82.56
CA GLN A 104 -33.27 -12.46 81.62
C GLN A 104 -33.72 -12.32 80.15
N GLY A 105 -34.69 -11.44 79.87
CA GLY A 105 -35.28 -11.26 78.55
C GLY A 105 -36.34 -12.33 78.28
N PHE A 106 -37.60 -11.95 78.37
CA PHE A 106 -38.74 -12.86 78.22
C PHE A 106 -39.12 -13.04 76.74
N THR A 107 -39.06 -14.27 76.23
CA THR A 107 -39.23 -14.53 74.80
C THR A 107 -40.57 -15.13 74.43
N SER A 108 -41.06 -16.10 75.19
CA SER A 108 -42.33 -16.78 74.89
C SER A 108 -42.89 -17.47 76.13
N VAL A 109 -44.20 -17.67 76.11
CA VAL A 109 -44.96 -18.46 77.08
C VAL A 109 -45.58 -19.64 76.35
N ASP A 110 -45.45 -20.83 76.92
CA ASP A 110 -46.32 -21.93 76.57
C ASP A 110 -47.51 -21.93 77.52
N GLU A 111 -48.64 -21.35 77.07
CA GLU A 111 -49.87 -21.21 77.88
C GLU A 111 -50.44 -22.58 78.33
N ASN A 112 -50.19 -23.66 77.56
CA ASN A 112 -50.70 -24.99 77.88
C ASN A 112 -49.87 -25.71 78.96
N VAL A 113 -48.58 -25.38 79.05
CA VAL A 113 -47.65 -26.05 79.97
C VAL A 113 -47.24 -25.13 81.13
N ALA A 114 -47.60 -23.85 81.08
CA ALA A 114 -47.21 -22.83 82.05
C ALA A 114 -45.68 -22.72 82.22
N ILE A 115 -44.97 -22.83 81.09
CA ILE A 115 -43.51 -22.69 81.05
C ILE A 115 -43.16 -21.33 80.47
N MET A 116 -42.37 -20.56 81.23
CA MET A 116 -41.79 -19.31 80.79
C MET A 116 -40.38 -19.56 80.23
N ARG A 117 -40.11 -19.04 79.02
CA ARG A 117 -38.80 -19.15 78.37
C ARG A 117 -38.05 -17.81 78.36
N THR A 118 -36.76 -17.86 78.70
CA THR A 118 -35.87 -16.69 78.60
C THR A 118 -35.16 -16.65 77.24
N ALA A 119 -34.57 -15.50 76.91
CA ALA A 119 -33.76 -15.30 75.71
C ALA A 119 -32.54 -16.22 75.66
N ASN A 120 -32.05 -16.64 76.83
CA ASN A 120 -30.92 -17.56 76.97
C ASN A 120 -31.33 -19.05 76.90
N GLY A 121 -32.60 -19.35 76.57
CA GLY A 121 -33.10 -20.72 76.45
C GLY A 121 -33.32 -21.44 77.78
N GLN A 122 -33.31 -20.72 78.91
CA GLN A 122 -33.65 -21.29 80.22
C GLN A 122 -35.17 -21.24 80.45
N ASN A 123 -35.70 -22.27 81.11
CA ASN A 123 -37.13 -22.43 81.34
C ASN A 123 -37.45 -22.39 82.83
N ARG A 124 -38.57 -21.73 83.19
CA ARG A 124 -39.18 -21.81 84.52
C ARG A 124 -40.56 -22.45 84.39
N ASP A 125 -40.76 -23.53 85.12
CA ASP A 125 -42.04 -24.25 85.19
C ASP A 125 -42.85 -23.75 86.40
N LEU A 126 -44.02 -23.17 86.12
CA LEU A 126 -44.92 -22.67 87.16
C LEU A 126 -45.93 -23.73 87.63
N ARG A 127 -46.13 -24.80 86.85
CA ARG A 127 -47.18 -25.80 87.11
C ARG A 127 -47.01 -26.45 88.48
N GLY A 128 -45.79 -26.84 88.83
CA GLY A 128 -45.50 -27.46 90.13
C GLY A 128 -45.86 -26.56 91.31
N ARG A 129 -45.67 -25.24 91.17
CA ARG A 129 -45.99 -24.27 92.23
C ARG A 129 -47.49 -24.09 92.41
N PHE A 130 -48.24 -23.98 91.31
CA PHE A 130 -49.70 -23.90 91.37
C PHE A 130 -50.31 -25.17 91.99
N GLN A 131 -49.82 -26.35 91.61
CA GLN A 131 -50.25 -27.61 92.22
C GLN A 131 -49.97 -27.66 93.72
N ASN A 132 -48.80 -27.15 94.16
CA ASN A 132 -48.47 -27.04 95.57
C ASN A 132 -49.43 -26.09 96.31
N ILE A 133 -49.72 -24.90 95.74
CA ILE A 133 -50.67 -23.95 96.31
C ILE A 133 -52.02 -24.62 96.53
N VAL A 134 -52.58 -25.26 95.50
CA VAL A 134 -53.88 -25.95 95.58
C VAL A 134 -53.87 -27.02 96.65
N LYS A 135 -52.83 -27.87 96.68
CA LYS A 135 -52.66 -28.91 97.70
C LYS A 135 -52.65 -28.33 99.12
N TYR A 136 -51.95 -27.22 99.33
CA TYR A 136 -51.93 -26.55 100.63
C TYR A 136 -53.28 -25.94 100.98
N LEU A 137 -54.01 -25.37 100.03
CA LEU A 137 -55.35 -24.80 100.24
C LEU A 137 -56.39 -25.88 100.56
N GLU A 138 -56.36 -27.01 99.88
CA GLU A 138 -57.24 -28.15 100.16
C GLU A 138 -57.01 -28.69 101.57
N ALA A 139 -55.74 -28.93 101.95
CA ALA A 139 -55.38 -29.36 103.29
C ALA A 139 -55.74 -28.30 104.36
N THR A 140 -55.63 -27.02 104.03
CA THR A 140 -56.07 -25.92 104.91
C THR A 140 -57.58 -25.94 105.08
N THR A 141 -58.34 -26.12 103.99
CA THR A 141 -59.80 -26.16 104.00
C THR A 141 -60.31 -27.30 104.86
N GLU A 142 -59.72 -28.49 104.76
CA GLU A 142 -60.05 -29.64 105.61
C GLU A 142 -59.90 -29.32 107.10
N HIS A 143 -58.75 -28.76 107.50
CA HIS A 143 -58.52 -28.38 108.89
C HIS A 143 -59.36 -27.19 109.36
N LEU A 144 -59.64 -26.21 108.48
CA LEU A 144 -60.51 -25.07 108.78
C LEU A 144 -61.96 -25.51 108.99
N LEU A 145 -62.46 -26.46 108.19
CA LEU A 145 -63.79 -27.03 108.36
C LEU A 145 -63.90 -27.79 109.69
N LEU A 146 -62.88 -28.58 110.05
CA LEU A 146 -62.82 -29.24 111.36
C LEU A 146 -62.79 -28.24 112.52
N LEU A 147 -62.02 -27.15 112.39
CA LEU A 147 -62.01 -26.06 113.37
C LEU A 147 -63.40 -25.42 113.45
N LYS A 148 -63.99 -25.04 112.32
CA LYS A 148 -65.30 -24.38 112.26
C LYS A 148 -66.43 -25.26 112.81
N LEU A 149 -66.37 -26.56 112.58
CA LEU A 149 -67.29 -27.54 113.19
C LEU A 149 -67.13 -27.56 114.71
N ALA A 150 -65.91 -27.45 115.21
CA ALA A 150 -65.63 -27.52 116.64
C ALA A 150 -65.82 -26.19 117.40
N PHE A 151 -65.79 -25.05 116.70
CA PHE A 151 -66.22 -23.73 117.21
C PHE A 151 -67.68 -23.40 116.83
N GLY A 152 -68.37 -24.31 116.15
CA GLY A 152 -69.73 -24.16 115.62
C GLY A 152 -70.84 -24.24 116.67
N GLY A 153 -70.62 -23.63 117.83
CA GLY A 153 -71.67 -23.29 118.79
C GLY A 153 -71.44 -21.85 119.23
N GLN A 154 -72.48 -21.02 119.18
CA GLN A 154 -72.48 -19.57 119.46
C GLN A 154 -72.26 -18.67 118.23
N SER A 155 -73.08 -18.86 117.19
CA SER A 155 -73.53 -17.77 116.33
C SER A 155 -74.83 -18.21 115.69
N GLU A 156 -75.91 -17.47 115.98
CA GLU A 156 -77.27 -17.70 115.50
C GLU A 156 -77.30 -18.12 114.02
N ASN A 157 -78.00 -19.21 113.73
CA ASN A 157 -78.38 -19.70 112.40
C ASN A 157 -77.54 -19.16 111.22
N PRO A 158 -76.49 -19.89 110.76
CA PRO A 158 -75.70 -19.49 109.59
C PRO A 158 -76.54 -19.35 108.31
N PHE A 159 -77.76 -19.89 108.31
CA PHE A 159 -78.72 -19.78 107.23
C PHE A 159 -79.58 -18.50 107.22
N SER A 160 -79.58 -17.68 108.27
CA SER A 160 -80.38 -16.45 108.32
C SER A 160 -79.72 -15.32 107.52
N GLY A 161 -78.42 -15.10 107.75
CA GLY A 161 -77.55 -14.30 106.89
C GLY A 161 -77.48 -14.87 105.48
N LEU A 162 -77.37 -16.20 105.32
CA LEU A 162 -77.45 -16.83 104.01
C LEU A 162 -78.80 -16.59 103.33
N ARG A 163 -79.95 -16.63 104.02
CA ARG A 163 -81.27 -16.37 103.42
C ARG A 163 -81.47 -14.91 103.06
N HIS A 164 -81.02 -13.98 103.89
CA HIS A 164 -81.09 -12.55 103.56
C HIS A 164 -80.13 -12.22 102.42
N SER A 165 -78.91 -12.77 102.46
CA SER A 165 -77.93 -12.65 101.39
C SER A 165 -78.41 -13.36 100.12
N ILE A 166 -79.07 -14.52 100.18
CA ILE A 166 -79.68 -15.19 99.02
C ILE A 166 -80.84 -14.39 98.46
N LYS A 167 -81.70 -13.78 99.29
CA LYS A 167 -82.78 -12.92 98.80
C LYS A 167 -82.26 -11.63 98.18
N LYS A 168 -81.23 -11.03 98.79
CA LYS A 168 -80.54 -9.86 98.26
C LYS A 168 -79.78 -10.20 96.97
N MET A 169 -79.04 -11.31 96.94
CA MET A 169 -78.40 -11.87 95.75
C MET A 169 -79.41 -12.24 94.68
N LEU A 170 -80.60 -12.75 95.01
CA LEU A 170 -81.67 -13.02 94.02
C LEU A 170 -82.22 -11.73 93.42
N ALA A 171 -82.43 -10.69 94.24
CA ALA A 171 -82.87 -9.39 93.75
C ALA A 171 -81.78 -8.68 92.93
N GLU A 172 -80.52 -8.73 93.37
CA GLU A 172 -79.35 -8.24 92.64
C GLU A 172 -79.10 -9.07 91.38
N LEU A 173 -79.41 -10.37 91.37
CA LEU A 173 -79.31 -11.26 90.20
C LEU A 173 -80.42 -10.95 89.19
N ASP A 174 -81.64 -10.67 89.63
CA ASP A 174 -82.73 -10.27 88.74
C ASP A 174 -82.48 -8.86 88.15
N GLU A 175 -81.92 -7.94 88.94
CA GLU A 175 -81.51 -6.61 88.47
C GLU A 175 -80.31 -6.72 87.51
N ALA A 176 -79.27 -7.48 87.87
CA ALA A 176 -78.12 -7.75 87.01
C ALA A 176 -78.55 -8.47 85.73
N LYS A 177 -79.55 -9.37 85.77
CA LYS A 177 -80.11 -10.03 84.58
C LYS A 177 -80.83 -9.04 83.67
N ARG A 178 -81.55 -8.06 84.23
CA ARG A 178 -82.15 -6.96 83.47
C ARG A 178 -81.08 -6.06 82.86
N GLU A 179 -80.07 -5.68 83.64
CA GLU A 179 -78.93 -4.91 83.14
C GLU A 179 -78.19 -5.66 82.02
N VAL A 180 -77.86 -6.93 82.21
CA VAL A 180 -77.23 -7.79 81.19
C VAL A 180 -78.09 -7.89 79.93
N SER A 181 -79.42 -7.94 80.05
CA SER A 181 -80.30 -7.95 78.89
C SER A 181 -80.31 -6.60 78.14
N SER A 182 -80.21 -5.49 78.87
CA SER A 182 -80.11 -4.14 78.29
C SER A 182 -78.75 -3.91 77.63
N ILE A 183 -77.66 -4.32 78.31
CA ILE A 183 -76.29 -4.32 77.81
C ILE A 183 -76.20 -5.20 76.57
N LYS A 184 -76.84 -6.38 76.55
CA LYS A 184 -76.89 -7.24 75.36
C LYS A 184 -77.58 -6.58 74.17
N ARG A 185 -78.64 -5.79 74.38
CA ARG A 185 -79.27 -5.01 73.29
C ARG A 185 -78.35 -3.88 72.81
N VAL A 186 -77.72 -3.15 73.73
CA VAL A 186 -76.78 -2.07 73.40
C VAL A 186 -75.56 -2.63 72.67
N ALA A 187 -74.92 -3.67 73.20
CA ALA A 187 -73.77 -4.34 72.59
C ALA A 187 -74.11 -4.93 71.22
N LYS A 188 -75.33 -5.48 71.02
CA LYS A 188 -75.77 -5.93 69.69
C LYS A 188 -75.95 -4.75 68.72
N GLY A 189 -76.47 -3.61 69.19
CA GLY A 189 -76.57 -2.38 68.41
C GLY A 189 -75.20 -1.80 68.03
N GLU A 190 -74.26 -1.77 68.98
CA GLU A 190 -72.89 -1.34 68.73
C GLU A 190 -72.12 -2.31 67.84
N ALA A 191 -72.32 -3.62 67.99
CA ALA A 191 -71.75 -4.62 67.08
C ALA A 191 -72.25 -4.44 65.64
N THR A 192 -73.53 -4.10 65.42
CA THR A 192 -74.03 -3.78 64.07
C THR A 192 -73.46 -2.48 63.53
N LYS A 193 -73.27 -1.45 64.35
CA LYS A 193 -72.61 -0.20 63.94
C LYS A 193 -71.13 -0.42 63.63
N ALA A 194 -70.42 -1.21 64.44
CA ALA A 194 -69.04 -1.59 64.24
C ALA A 194 -68.86 -2.42 62.97
N SER A 195 -69.77 -3.35 62.68
CA SER A 195 -69.77 -4.13 61.44
C SER A 195 -70.02 -3.25 60.21
N THR A 196 -70.96 -2.31 60.28
CA THR A 196 -71.22 -1.36 59.18
C THR A 196 -70.04 -0.40 58.96
N SER A 197 -69.41 0.07 60.04
CA SER A 197 -68.21 0.89 60.02
C SER A 197 -66.99 0.12 59.47
N SER A 198 -66.86 -1.17 59.82
CA SER A 198 -65.83 -2.08 59.29
C SER A 198 -65.98 -2.31 57.78
N ILE A 199 -67.22 -2.45 57.28
CA ILE A 199 -67.49 -2.54 55.84
C ILE A 199 -67.13 -1.23 55.13
N GLY A 200 -67.48 -0.08 55.72
CA GLY A 200 -67.09 1.24 55.21
C GLY A 200 -65.57 1.44 55.18
N ALA A 201 -64.86 1.02 56.24
CA ALA A 201 -63.41 1.04 56.32
C ALA A 201 -62.75 0.10 55.31
N ALA A 202 -63.32 -1.09 55.07
CA ALA A 202 -62.82 -2.01 54.06
C ALA A 202 -63.00 -1.45 52.63
N SER A 203 -64.12 -0.79 52.34
CA SER A 203 -64.35 -0.10 51.07
C SER A 203 -63.36 1.06 50.87
N ALA A 204 -63.14 1.88 51.90
CA ALA A 204 -62.16 2.96 51.85
C ALA A 204 -60.72 2.42 51.66
N LEU A 205 -60.37 1.30 52.31
CA LEU A 205 -59.08 0.64 52.14
C LEU A 205 -58.89 0.11 50.71
N ALA A 206 -59.94 -0.47 50.11
CA ALA A 206 -59.91 -0.92 48.72
C ALA A 206 -59.73 0.26 47.75
N GLU A 207 -60.37 1.40 48.01
CA GLU A 207 -60.22 2.61 47.20
C GLU A 207 -58.82 3.24 47.35
N VAL A 208 -58.25 3.24 48.55
CA VAL A 208 -56.86 3.66 48.81
C VAL A 208 -55.87 2.72 48.13
N GLN A 209 -56.09 1.41 48.15
CA GLN A 209 -55.24 0.44 47.44
C GLN A 209 -55.30 0.61 45.92
N LYS A 210 -56.49 0.89 45.38
CA LYS A 210 -56.66 1.21 43.96
C LYS A 210 -55.92 2.50 43.59
N ALA A 211 -56.09 3.56 44.39
CA ALA A 211 -55.39 4.82 44.19
C ALA A 211 -53.86 4.65 44.28
N HIS A 212 -53.37 3.82 45.20
CA HIS A 212 -51.95 3.48 45.31
C HIS A 212 -51.44 2.72 44.07
N ALA A 213 -52.21 1.78 43.54
CA ALA A 213 -51.87 1.06 42.32
C ALA A 213 -51.80 1.99 41.10
N GLU A 214 -52.76 2.92 40.96
CA GLU A 214 -52.76 3.94 39.90
C GLU A 214 -51.56 4.90 40.03
N LEU A 215 -51.26 5.38 41.24
CA LEU A 215 -50.09 6.22 41.52
C LEU A 215 -48.77 5.51 41.22
N SER A 216 -48.65 4.24 41.59
CA SER A 216 -47.48 3.44 41.27
C SER A 216 -47.31 3.28 39.75
N GLY A 217 -48.40 3.08 39.01
CA GLY A 217 -48.37 3.01 37.54
C GLY A 217 -47.91 4.33 36.90
N ILE A 218 -48.42 5.46 37.38
CA ILE A 218 -47.99 6.79 36.91
C ILE A 218 -46.51 7.01 37.21
N LEU A 219 -46.03 6.64 38.41
CA LEU A 219 -44.62 6.78 38.78
C LEU A 219 -43.70 5.99 37.83
N THR A 220 -44.09 4.76 37.46
CA THR A 220 -43.32 3.94 36.52
C THR A 220 -43.32 4.51 35.10
N ASP A 221 -44.44 5.06 34.62
CA ASP A 221 -44.51 5.71 33.30
C ASP A 221 -43.66 6.99 33.29
N TRP A 222 -43.68 7.75 34.38
CA TRP A 222 -42.86 8.96 34.52
C TRP A 222 -41.37 8.65 34.54
N GLN A 223 -40.95 7.59 35.23
CA GLN A 223 -39.56 7.10 35.19
C GLN A 223 -39.16 6.68 33.78
N SER A 224 -39.99 5.90 33.09
CA SER A 224 -39.70 5.49 31.70
C SER A 224 -39.58 6.69 30.76
N LYS A 225 -40.44 7.71 30.91
CA LYS A 225 -40.36 8.94 30.11
C LYS A 225 -39.13 9.76 30.47
N SER A 226 -38.74 9.81 31.74
CA SER A 226 -37.50 10.47 32.18
C SER A 226 -36.28 9.82 31.53
N ASP A 227 -36.23 8.49 31.51
CA ASP A 227 -35.14 7.73 30.86
C ASP A 227 -35.11 7.95 29.34
N GLU A 228 -36.28 8.05 28.70
CA GLU A 228 -36.39 8.38 27.28
C GLU A 228 -35.86 9.79 26.98
N VAL A 229 -36.19 10.77 27.83
CA VAL A 229 -35.70 12.15 27.71
C VAL A 229 -34.17 12.21 27.91
N GLU A 230 -33.62 11.48 28.89
CA GLU A 230 -32.17 11.39 29.11
C GLU A 230 -31.46 10.83 27.85
N ASN A 231 -32.01 9.77 27.27
CA ASN A 231 -31.49 9.17 26.03
C ASN A 231 -31.59 10.14 24.83
N LEU A 232 -32.70 10.86 24.68
CA LEU A 232 -32.86 11.87 23.64
C LEU A 232 -31.86 13.02 23.80
N LEU A 233 -31.64 13.48 25.04
CA LEU A 233 -30.65 14.51 25.35
C LEU A 233 -29.23 14.06 24.98
N GLN A 234 -28.89 12.81 25.28
CA GLN A 234 -27.60 12.22 24.92
C GLN A 234 -27.42 12.15 23.40
N ARG A 235 -28.46 11.74 22.65
CA ARG A 235 -28.44 11.73 21.18
C ARG A 235 -28.27 13.13 20.58
N VAL A 236 -28.93 14.13 21.14
CA VAL A 236 -28.77 15.54 20.71
C VAL A 236 -27.32 15.99 20.90
N ARG A 237 -26.71 15.71 22.06
CA ARG A 237 -25.30 16.04 22.32
C ARG A 237 -24.35 15.35 21.34
N THR A 238 -24.57 14.06 21.05
CA THR A 238 -23.76 13.33 20.06
C THR A 238 -23.92 13.93 18.66
N ASN A 239 -25.14 14.27 18.25
CA ASN A 239 -25.38 14.91 16.96
C ASN A 239 -24.72 16.30 16.87
N GLU A 240 -24.74 17.08 17.95
CA GLU A 240 -24.08 18.38 18.03
C GLU A 240 -22.55 18.25 17.86
N GLN A 241 -21.94 17.25 18.50
CA GLN A 241 -20.52 16.93 18.34
C GLN A 241 -20.20 16.53 16.89
N GLN A 242 -21.02 15.66 16.28
CA GLN A 242 -20.84 15.26 14.88
C GLN A 242 -21.00 16.43 13.92
N ALA A 243 -21.97 17.31 14.15
CA ALA A 243 -22.17 18.52 13.35
C ALA A 243 -20.96 19.48 13.47
N THR A 244 -20.41 19.61 14.68
CA THR A 244 -19.20 20.42 14.93
C THR A 244 -17.98 19.83 14.22
N GLU A 245 -17.78 18.51 14.30
CA GLU A 245 -16.68 17.84 13.60
C GLU A 245 -16.81 17.97 12.07
N LEU A 246 -18.04 17.79 11.54
CA LEU A 246 -18.31 17.98 10.12
C LEU A 246 -18.04 19.42 9.69
N GLY A 247 -18.45 20.41 10.50
CA GLY A 247 -18.15 21.83 10.28
C GLY A 247 -16.65 22.14 10.30
N GLY A 248 -15.90 21.47 11.18
CA GLY A 248 -14.43 21.54 11.21
C GLY A 248 -13.78 20.97 9.95
N ARG A 249 -14.26 19.81 9.48
CA ARG A 249 -13.79 19.19 8.22
C ARG A 249 -14.11 20.06 7.01
N ILE A 250 -15.31 20.62 6.93
CA ILE A 250 -15.69 21.55 5.84
C ILE A 250 -14.80 22.79 5.86
N SER A 251 -14.58 23.39 7.03
CA SER A 251 -13.67 24.54 7.17
C SER A 251 -12.22 24.21 6.77
N ALA A 252 -11.79 22.96 6.93
CA ALA A 252 -10.47 22.50 6.49
C ALA A 252 -10.37 22.27 4.97
N PHE A 253 -11.49 22.04 4.28
CA PHE A 253 -11.50 21.90 2.81
C PHE A 253 -11.25 23.23 2.08
N ASP A 254 -11.63 24.37 2.66
CA ASP A 254 -11.41 25.68 2.05
C ASP A 254 -9.92 25.97 1.75
N PRO A 255 -8.97 25.87 2.71
CA PRO A 255 -7.56 26.08 2.43
C PRO A 255 -6.98 25.03 1.47
N ASP A 256 -7.42 23.77 1.55
CA ASP A 256 -6.99 22.71 0.63
C ASP A 256 -7.44 23.01 -0.82
N PHE A 257 -8.66 23.52 -0.99
CA PHE A 257 -9.20 23.88 -2.29
C PHE A 257 -8.51 25.12 -2.88
N GLU A 258 -8.14 26.10 -2.04
CA GLU A 258 -7.29 27.21 -2.47
C GLU A 258 -5.88 26.73 -2.87
N GLY A 259 -5.28 25.82 -2.09
CA GLY A 259 -4.00 25.19 -2.43
C GLY A 259 -4.06 24.44 -3.77
N PHE A 260 -5.12 23.69 -4.01
CA PHE A 260 -5.35 23.01 -5.27
C PHE A 260 -5.49 23.99 -6.45
N LYS A 261 -6.23 25.09 -6.27
CA LYS A 261 -6.34 26.15 -7.30
C LYS A 261 -4.99 26.80 -7.61
N LEU A 262 -4.13 27.01 -6.61
CA LEU A 262 -2.78 27.52 -6.81
C LEU A 262 -1.92 26.53 -7.61
N ASN A 263 -1.92 25.25 -7.24
CA ASN A 263 -1.19 24.22 -7.97
C ASN A 263 -1.65 24.11 -9.44
N LEU A 264 -2.96 24.21 -9.70
CA LEU A 264 -3.46 24.20 -11.08
C LEU A 264 -2.96 25.40 -11.89
N ARG A 265 -2.86 26.60 -11.29
CA ARG A 265 -2.28 27.77 -11.97
C ARG A 265 -0.79 27.56 -12.25
N GLU A 266 -0.03 27.04 -11.29
CA GLU A 266 1.39 26.76 -11.47
C GLU A 266 1.66 25.73 -12.58
N VAL A 267 0.88 24.65 -12.63
CA VAL A 267 0.95 23.67 -13.72
C VAL A 267 0.58 24.30 -15.06
N GLN A 268 -0.41 25.19 -15.09
CA GLN A 268 -0.79 25.87 -16.32
C GLN A 268 0.32 26.83 -16.80
N ASP A 269 0.92 27.61 -15.90
CA ASP A 269 1.99 28.55 -16.23
C ASP A 269 3.25 27.81 -16.73
N THR A 270 3.60 26.68 -16.11
CA THR A 270 4.73 25.84 -16.55
C THR A 270 4.50 25.23 -17.93
N LEU A 271 3.30 24.73 -18.22
CA LEU A 271 2.96 24.20 -19.55
C LEU A 271 3.02 25.27 -20.64
N VAL A 272 2.60 26.50 -20.34
CA VAL A 272 2.70 27.62 -21.28
C VAL A 272 4.18 27.95 -21.54
N ALA A 273 5.00 28.04 -20.49
CA ALA A 273 6.43 28.32 -20.62
C ALA A 273 7.18 27.22 -21.41
N GLU A 274 6.88 25.94 -21.15
CA GLU A 274 7.47 24.82 -21.90
C GLU A 274 7.05 24.84 -23.37
N LYS A 275 5.78 25.16 -23.66
CA LYS A 275 5.31 25.28 -25.04
C LYS A 275 6.06 26.38 -25.79
N GLU A 276 6.21 27.57 -25.21
CA GLU A 276 6.95 28.68 -25.81
C GLU A 276 8.43 28.32 -26.04
N ALA A 277 9.05 27.59 -25.11
CA ALA A 277 10.43 27.12 -25.25
C ALA A 277 10.58 26.12 -26.41
N VAL A 278 9.63 25.19 -26.58
CA VAL A 278 9.63 24.22 -27.68
C VAL A 278 9.41 24.91 -29.02
N GLU A 279 8.47 25.85 -29.12
CA GLU A 279 8.23 26.60 -30.35
C GLU A 279 9.48 27.37 -30.78
N LYS A 280 10.15 28.04 -29.83
CA LYS A 280 11.42 28.73 -30.11
C LYS A 280 12.53 27.76 -30.55
N PHE A 281 12.68 26.61 -29.88
CA PHE A 281 13.66 25.60 -30.27
C PHE A 281 13.41 25.08 -31.69
N LEU A 282 12.15 24.85 -32.09
CA LEU A 282 11.81 24.42 -33.44
C LEU A 282 12.13 25.48 -34.49
N GLU A 283 11.88 26.76 -34.19
CA GLU A 283 12.19 27.87 -35.11
C GLU A 283 13.70 28.06 -35.28
N ASP A 284 14.47 28.00 -34.19
CA ASP A 284 15.94 28.07 -34.23
C ASP A 284 16.52 26.93 -35.07
N ASN A 285 16.12 25.67 -34.82
CA ASN A 285 16.61 24.52 -35.59
C ASN A 285 16.23 24.58 -37.07
N ARG A 286 15.02 25.08 -37.39
CA ARG A 286 14.60 25.25 -38.78
C ARG A 286 15.51 26.24 -39.50
N SER A 287 15.81 27.37 -38.86
CA SER A 287 16.70 28.39 -39.43
C SER A 287 18.12 27.85 -39.65
N GLU A 288 18.63 27.04 -38.72
CA GLU A 288 19.94 26.41 -38.83
C GLU A 288 19.97 25.37 -39.96
N LEU A 289 18.93 24.55 -40.09
CA LEU A 289 18.81 23.56 -41.17
C LEU A 289 18.76 24.23 -42.55
N GLU A 290 18.00 25.32 -42.69
CA GLU A 290 17.96 26.10 -43.94
C GLU A 290 19.34 26.67 -44.29
N SER A 291 20.10 27.14 -43.30
CA SER A 291 21.47 27.63 -43.50
C SER A 291 22.44 26.52 -43.91
N LEU A 292 22.35 25.34 -43.28
CA LEU A 292 23.20 24.18 -43.60
C LEU A 292 22.93 23.66 -45.01
N VAL A 293 21.65 23.58 -45.41
CA VAL A 293 21.25 23.17 -46.76
C VAL A 293 21.81 24.15 -47.81
N LYS A 294 21.75 25.46 -47.52
CA LYS A 294 22.30 26.49 -48.42
C LYS A 294 23.82 26.34 -48.57
N ASN A 295 24.55 26.18 -47.46
CA ASN A 295 25.99 26.00 -47.47
C ASN A 295 26.41 24.70 -48.20
N ALA A 296 25.68 23.60 -47.98
CA ALA A 296 25.97 22.33 -48.65
C ALA A 296 25.78 22.40 -50.17
N MET A 297 24.77 23.15 -50.64
CA MET A 297 24.59 23.39 -52.07
C MET A 297 25.71 24.23 -52.68
N GLU A 298 26.20 25.24 -51.96
CA GLU A 298 27.31 26.08 -52.41
C GLU A 298 28.61 25.29 -52.56
N VAL A 299 28.97 24.49 -51.54
CA VAL A 299 30.16 23.62 -51.57
C VAL A 299 30.10 22.60 -52.71
N ARG A 300 28.92 22.01 -52.97
CA ARG A 300 28.76 21.04 -54.07
C ARG A 300 29.05 21.68 -55.42
N LYS A 301 28.61 22.92 -55.63
CA LYS A 301 28.82 23.65 -56.90
C LYS A 301 30.31 23.96 -57.13
N GLU A 302 31.03 24.34 -56.08
CA GLU A 302 32.47 24.61 -56.15
C GLU A 302 33.29 23.36 -56.53
N HIS A 303 32.95 22.20 -55.95
CA HIS A 303 33.65 20.95 -56.26
C HIS A 303 33.48 20.48 -57.72
N GLU A 304 32.31 20.69 -58.31
CA GLU A 304 32.03 20.31 -59.70
C GLU A 304 32.88 21.13 -60.69
N GLU A 305 33.08 22.42 -60.40
CA GLU A 305 33.89 23.32 -61.22
C GLU A 305 35.40 22.96 -61.17
N ILE A 306 35.91 22.55 -60.01
CA ILE A 306 37.33 22.18 -59.82
C ILE A 306 37.69 20.87 -60.54
N ASP A 307 36.80 19.86 -60.55
CA ASP A 307 37.09 18.58 -61.24
C ASP A 307 37.16 18.77 -62.77
N GLU A 308 36.31 19.62 -63.33
CA GLU A 308 36.30 19.92 -64.77
C GLU A 308 37.59 20.63 -65.21
N GLN A 309 38.05 21.61 -64.44
CA GLN A 309 39.30 22.34 -64.73
C GLN A 309 40.52 21.41 -64.65
N SER A 310 40.55 20.51 -63.67
CA SER A 310 41.66 19.57 -63.47
C SER A 310 41.84 18.61 -64.65
N ARG A 311 40.75 18.08 -65.21
CA ARG A 311 40.79 17.17 -66.37
C ARG A 311 41.31 17.85 -67.64
N LYS A 312 40.91 19.10 -67.89
CA LYS A 312 41.38 19.88 -69.05
C LYS A 312 42.89 20.16 -68.97
N LEU A 313 43.41 20.53 -67.79
CA LEU A 313 44.84 20.84 -67.62
C LEU A 313 45.75 19.61 -67.79
N LEU A 314 45.36 18.44 -67.28
CA LEU A 314 46.13 17.19 -67.43
C LEU A 314 46.21 16.70 -68.88
N GLY A 315 45.11 16.85 -69.64
CA GLY A 315 45.06 16.48 -71.07
C GLY A 315 45.97 17.35 -71.94
N LEU A 316 45.97 18.67 -71.72
CA LEU A 316 46.74 19.63 -72.51
C LEU A 316 48.25 19.56 -72.26
N ALA A 317 48.68 19.33 -71.01
CA ALA A 317 50.10 19.26 -70.67
C ALA A 317 50.82 18.04 -71.31
N THR A 318 50.11 16.93 -71.46
CA THR A 318 50.68 15.66 -71.95
C THR A 318 50.90 15.67 -73.47
N SER A 319 49.96 16.21 -74.25
CA SER A 319 50.11 16.34 -75.71
C SER A 319 51.18 17.37 -76.10
N ALA A 320 51.24 18.49 -75.39
CA ALA A 320 52.23 19.54 -75.61
C ALA A 320 53.66 19.06 -75.33
N GLY A 321 53.86 18.28 -74.24
CA GLY A 321 55.15 17.68 -73.92
C GLY A 321 55.62 16.71 -75.01
N LEU A 322 54.73 15.86 -75.53
CA LEU A 322 55.05 14.89 -76.56
C LEU A 322 55.38 15.55 -77.91
N ALA A 323 54.59 16.53 -78.34
CA ALA A 323 54.84 17.30 -79.56
C ALA A 323 56.20 18.03 -79.51
N ASN A 324 56.54 18.64 -78.38
CA ASN A 324 57.82 19.30 -78.19
C ASN A 324 59.01 18.32 -78.28
N SER A 325 58.86 17.09 -77.80
CA SER A 325 59.91 16.06 -77.91
C SER A 325 60.19 15.65 -79.36
N TYR A 326 59.16 15.54 -80.21
CA TYR A 326 59.33 15.27 -81.64
C TYR A 326 59.89 16.47 -82.40
N ALA A 327 59.46 17.69 -82.05
CA ALA A 327 60.03 18.91 -82.60
C ALA A 327 61.54 19.02 -82.31
N ALA A 328 61.96 18.68 -81.08
CA ALA A 328 63.37 18.64 -80.70
C ALA A 328 64.15 17.56 -81.46
N ALA A 329 63.59 16.36 -81.61
CA ALA A 329 64.20 15.28 -82.40
C ALA A 329 64.38 15.67 -83.88
N ARG A 330 63.37 16.32 -84.48
CA ARG A 330 63.45 16.86 -85.85
C ARG A 330 64.57 17.89 -85.97
N LYS A 331 64.65 18.84 -85.05
CA LYS A 331 65.67 19.90 -85.05
C LYS A 331 67.09 19.35 -84.93
N ASN A 332 67.28 18.26 -84.20
CA ASN A 332 68.58 17.58 -84.11
C ASN A 332 69.02 16.92 -85.42
N LEU A 333 68.11 16.65 -86.36
CA LEU A 333 68.42 16.10 -87.68
C LEU A 333 68.74 17.15 -88.74
N ASP A 334 68.30 18.40 -88.57
CA ASP A 334 68.54 19.47 -89.54
C ASP A 334 70.05 19.73 -89.76
N GLY A 335 70.85 19.62 -88.69
CA GLY A 335 72.31 19.70 -88.74
C GLY A 335 72.92 18.63 -89.66
N PRO A 336 72.78 17.33 -89.35
CA PRO A 336 73.25 16.23 -90.19
C PRO A 336 72.74 16.28 -91.65
N ILE A 337 71.48 16.66 -91.88
CA ILE A 337 70.90 16.77 -93.23
C ILE A 337 71.62 17.83 -94.06
N SER A 338 71.95 18.97 -93.45
CA SER A 338 72.65 20.05 -94.15
C SER A 338 74.07 19.62 -94.59
N VAL A 339 74.77 18.86 -93.75
CA VAL A 339 76.10 18.31 -94.04
C VAL A 339 76.03 17.28 -95.15
N VAL A 340 75.11 16.32 -95.06
CA VAL A 340 74.95 15.26 -96.07
C VAL A 340 74.51 15.82 -97.43
N ARG A 341 73.70 16.88 -97.44
CA ARG A 341 73.35 17.59 -98.68
C ARG A 341 74.60 18.18 -99.34
N TRP A 342 75.52 18.72 -98.55
CA TRP A 342 76.78 19.25 -99.06
C TRP A 342 77.71 18.13 -99.55
N GLU A 343 77.80 17.00 -98.83
CA GLU A 343 78.52 15.80 -99.28
C GLU A 343 77.98 15.26 -100.62
N PHE A 344 76.66 15.24 -100.79
CA PHE A 344 76.02 14.82 -102.03
C PHE A 344 76.38 15.73 -103.21
N TYR A 345 76.24 17.05 -103.07
CA TYR A 345 76.66 17.99 -104.12
C TYR A 345 78.17 17.90 -104.40
N GLY A 346 78.99 17.72 -103.36
CA GLY A 346 80.42 17.49 -103.49
C GLY A 346 80.74 16.24 -104.32
N SER A 347 80.00 15.14 -104.11
CA SER A 347 80.18 13.91 -104.88
C SER A 347 79.81 14.06 -106.36
N ILE A 348 78.77 14.84 -106.68
CA ILE A 348 78.39 15.14 -108.08
C ILE A 348 79.50 15.93 -108.77
N ILE A 349 80.02 16.97 -108.12
CA ILE A 349 81.11 17.79 -108.65
C ILE A 349 82.37 16.94 -108.83
N PHE A 350 82.70 16.08 -107.86
CA PHE A 350 83.86 15.19 -107.94
C PHE A 350 83.73 14.17 -109.10
N LEU A 351 82.54 13.62 -109.34
CA LEU A 351 82.26 12.78 -110.51
C LEU A 351 82.45 13.55 -111.81
N PHE A 352 81.91 14.76 -111.89
CA PHE A 352 82.05 15.60 -113.07
C PHE A 352 83.52 15.90 -113.40
N VAL A 353 84.32 16.25 -112.38
CA VAL A 353 85.77 16.47 -112.54
C VAL A 353 86.50 15.19 -112.95
N SER A 354 86.17 14.04 -112.34
CA SER A 354 86.80 12.75 -112.68
C SER A 354 86.55 12.36 -114.14
N VAL A 355 85.33 12.55 -114.63
CA VAL A 355 84.98 12.34 -116.04
C VAL A 355 85.78 13.27 -116.95
N LEU A 356 85.85 14.57 -116.63
CA LEU A 356 86.62 15.53 -117.42
C LEU A 356 88.12 15.19 -117.51
N CYS A 357 88.71 14.70 -116.42
CA CYS A 357 90.09 14.22 -116.40
C CYS A 357 90.29 13.01 -117.32
N VAL A 358 89.39 12.03 -117.29
CA VAL A 358 89.46 10.83 -118.14
C VAL A 358 89.42 11.15 -119.63
N PHE A 359 88.67 12.18 -120.03
CA PHE A 359 88.58 12.63 -121.42
C PHE A 359 89.70 13.58 -121.86
N ASN A 360 90.72 13.83 -121.01
CA ASN A 360 91.80 14.76 -121.29
C ASN A 360 91.32 16.17 -121.70
N ALA A 361 90.11 16.57 -121.27
CA ALA A 361 89.49 17.84 -121.64
C ALA A 361 90.02 19.04 -120.82
N LEU A 362 90.79 18.77 -119.75
CA LEU A 362 91.38 19.79 -118.89
C LEU A 362 92.88 19.95 -119.23
N PRO A 363 93.27 21.03 -119.93
CA PRO A 363 94.65 21.20 -120.40
C PRO A 363 95.68 21.31 -119.26
N PHE A 364 95.25 21.76 -118.08
CA PHE A 364 96.11 21.88 -116.91
C PHE A 364 96.44 20.53 -116.23
N VAL A 365 95.56 19.53 -116.33
CA VAL A 365 95.81 18.20 -115.72
C VAL A 365 96.66 17.31 -116.66
N ASN A 366 96.47 17.44 -117.97
CA ASN A 366 97.21 16.68 -118.99
C ASN A 366 98.74 16.87 -118.92
N GLY A 367 99.22 17.96 -118.31
CA GLY A 367 100.64 18.20 -118.10
C GLY A 367 101.27 17.31 -117.00
N TYR A 368 100.48 16.85 -116.02
CA TYR A 368 100.96 16.08 -114.88
C TYR A 368 100.56 14.60 -114.92
N ILE A 369 99.40 14.28 -115.49
CA ILE A 369 98.91 12.92 -115.61
C ILE A 369 98.48 12.71 -117.06
N GLN A 370 99.31 11.99 -117.83
CA GLN A 370 98.99 11.62 -119.20
C GLN A 370 98.25 10.28 -119.20
N PHE A 371 96.93 10.33 -119.40
CA PHE A 371 96.17 9.10 -119.63
C PHE A 371 96.41 8.61 -121.05
N PRO A 372 96.69 7.31 -121.26
CA PRO A 372 96.92 6.78 -122.60
C PRO A 372 95.72 7.10 -123.48
N SER A 373 95.99 7.82 -124.57
CA SER A 373 95.04 8.09 -125.63
C SER A 373 94.72 6.78 -126.34
N PHE A 374 93.50 6.66 -126.89
CA PHE A 374 93.15 5.56 -127.78
C PHE A 374 93.86 5.77 -129.12
N VAL A 375 95.19 5.67 -129.14
CA VAL A 375 95.96 5.71 -130.38
C VAL A 375 96.36 4.28 -130.68
N THR A 376 95.64 3.73 -131.64
CA THR A 376 96.00 2.56 -132.45
C THR A 376 97.34 2.85 -133.12
N GLY A 377 98.43 2.60 -132.41
CA GLY A 377 99.77 2.59 -132.98
C GLY A 377 99.88 1.46 -133.99
N ASP A 378 100.45 1.79 -135.15
CA ASP A 378 100.66 1.01 -136.38
C ASP A 378 101.45 -0.30 -136.15
N THR A 379 100.89 -1.17 -135.31
CA THR A 379 101.48 -2.43 -134.87
C THR A 379 100.60 -3.53 -135.45
N THR A 380 101.18 -4.29 -136.38
CA THR A 380 100.51 -5.36 -137.14
C THR A 380 100.14 -6.59 -136.28
N ASP A 381 100.15 -6.46 -134.96
CA ASP A 381 99.96 -7.55 -134.01
C ASP A 381 98.74 -7.28 -133.12
N PHE A 382 97.61 -7.90 -133.49
CA PHE A 382 96.29 -7.66 -132.88
C PHE A 382 96.27 -7.88 -131.37
N GLY A 383 97.09 -8.82 -130.86
CA GLY A 383 97.17 -9.12 -129.43
C GLY A 383 97.68 -7.94 -128.59
N VAL A 384 98.66 -7.19 -129.11
CA VAL A 384 99.25 -6.05 -128.40
C VAL A 384 98.29 -4.85 -128.40
N ALA A 385 97.61 -4.59 -129.52
CA ALA A 385 96.62 -3.53 -129.62
C ALA A 385 95.41 -3.78 -128.69
N ALA A 386 94.93 -5.02 -128.60
CA ALA A 386 93.85 -5.39 -127.68
C ALA A 386 94.24 -5.20 -126.20
N LEU A 387 95.47 -5.59 -125.82
CA LEU A 387 95.99 -5.37 -124.47
C LEU A 387 96.13 -3.87 -124.13
N GLN A 388 96.58 -3.05 -125.07
CA GLN A 388 96.66 -1.60 -124.87
C GLN A 388 95.27 -0.96 -124.71
N PHE A 389 94.29 -1.39 -125.50
CA PHE A 389 92.91 -0.89 -125.38
C PHE A 389 92.24 -1.30 -124.06
N LEU A 390 92.40 -2.57 -123.65
CA LEU A 390 91.92 -3.06 -122.35
C LEU A 390 92.62 -2.38 -121.19
N GLY A 391 93.93 -2.13 -121.29
CA GLY A 391 94.68 -1.36 -120.32
C GLY A 391 94.16 0.07 -120.18
N ALA A 392 93.91 0.75 -121.30
CA ALA A 392 93.37 2.11 -121.32
C ALA A 392 91.96 2.19 -120.71
N ILE A 393 91.08 1.21 -120.98
CA ILE A 393 89.74 1.16 -120.37
C ILE A 393 89.82 0.85 -118.88
N SER A 394 90.66 -0.10 -118.47
CA SER A 394 90.78 -0.52 -117.07
C SER A 394 91.22 0.63 -116.17
N VAL A 395 92.21 1.41 -116.59
CA VAL A 395 92.68 2.59 -115.84
C VAL A 395 91.55 3.62 -115.68
N ARG A 396 90.76 3.86 -116.74
CA ARG A 396 89.64 4.81 -116.69
C ARG A 396 88.51 4.34 -115.78
N ILE A 397 88.17 3.04 -115.81
CA ILE A 397 87.18 2.46 -114.89
C ILE A 397 87.67 2.58 -113.44
N PHE A 398 88.94 2.28 -113.16
CA PHE A 398 89.52 2.39 -111.82
C PHE A 398 89.49 3.83 -111.29
N VAL A 399 89.62 4.84 -112.15
CA VAL A 399 89.51 6.27 -111.77
C VAL A 399 88.05 6.69 -111.52
N LEU A 400 87.10 6.17 -112.29
CA LEU A 400 85.67 6.51 -112.15
C LEU A 400 84.98 5.78 -110.98
N LEU A 401 85.42 4.56 -110.67
CA LEU A 401 84.76 3.69 -109.69
C LEU A 401 84.66 4.31 -108.27
N PRO A 402 85.73 4.91 -107.69
CA PRO A 402 85.63 5.59 -106.39
C PRO A 402 84.61 6.73 -106.37
N SER A 403 84.49 7.43 -107.49
CA SER A 403 83.56 8.55 -107.62
C SER A 403 82.11 8.09 -107.69
N LEU A 404 81.83 7.03 -108.46
CA LEU A 404 80.51 6.40 -108.51
C LEU A 404 80.09 5.82 -107.15
N PHE A 405 81.04 5.22 -106.42
CA PHE A 405 80.78 4.71 -105.08
C PHE A 405 80.45 5.83 -104.09
N LEU A 406 81.21 6.93 -104.11
CA LEU A 406 80.94 8.11 -103.28
C LEU A 406 79.55 8.71 -103.57
N LEU A 407 79.18 8.83 -104.85
CA LEU A 407 77.87 9.34 -105.24
C LEU A 407 76.74 8.42 -104.75
N GLY A 408 76.89 7.10 -104.93
CA GLY A 408 75.92 6.12 -104.44
C GLY A 408 75.75 6.16 -102.92
N PHE A 409 76.87 6.25 -102.18
CA PHE A 409 76.87 6.36 -100.73
C PHE A 409 76.20 7.66 -100.25
N ALA A 410 76.58 8.80 -100.82
CA ALA A 410 76.01 10.10 -100.46
C ALA A 410 74.52 10.19 -100.78
N SER A 411 74.09 9.65 -101.93
CA SER A 411 72.67 9.61 -102.31
C SER A 411 71.83 8.76 -101.36
N SER A 412 72.34 7.58 -100.95
CA SER A 412 71.65 6.70 -100.01
C SER A 412 71.49 7.37 -98.64
N ARG A 413 72.58 7.98 -98.14
CA ARG A 413 72.59 8.69 -96.85
C ARG A 413 71.62 9.89 -96.84
N HIS A 414 71.54 10.64 -97.94
CA HIS A 414 70.63 11.78 -98.05
C HIS A 414 69.16 11.34 -98.00
N ARG A 415 68.80 10.29 -98.74
CA ARG A 415 67.43 9.76 -98.77
C ARG A 415 66.97 9.27 -97.40
N GLN A 416 67.85 8.58 -96.67
CA GLN A 416 67.53 8.06 -95.33
C GLN A 416 67.22 9.18 -94.34
N LEU A 417 68.07 10.21 -94.27
CA LEU A 417 67.85 11.32 -93.35
C LEU A 417 66.61 12.16 -93.70
N PHE A 418 66.33 12.35 -94.99
CA PHE A 418 65.12 13.07 -95.42
C PHE A 418 63.84 12.33 -95.02
N THR A 419 63.81 11.01 -95.23
CA THR A 419 62.67 10.17 -94.84
C THR A 419 62.44 10.22 -93.33
N LEU A 420 63.52 10.19 -92.54
CA LEU A 420 63.46 10.27 -91.08
C LEU A 420 62.94 11.64 -90.60
N GLN A 421 63.34 12.73 -91.25
CA GLN A 421 62.85 14.07 -90.93
C GLN A 421 61.34 14.20 -91.21
N GLU A 422 60.87 13.62 -92.30
CA GLU A 422 59.45 13.64 -92.68
C GLU A 422 58.59 12.85 -91.68
N SER A 423 59.06 11.68 -91.24
CA SER A 423 58.33 10.89 -90.25
C SER A 423 58.27 11.58 -88.88
N TYR A 424 59.34 12.24 -88.43
CA TYR A 424 59.30 13.04 -87.20
C TYR A 424 58.39 14.26 -87.30
N ARG A 425 58.35 14.94 -88.45
CA ARG A 425 57.43 16.05 -88.69
C ARG A 425 55.97 15.58 -88.63
N HIS A 426 55.67 14.42 -89.21
CA HIS A 426 54.33 13.84 -89.14
C HIS A 426 53.93 13.52 -87.69
N LYS A 427 54.83 12.89 -86.92
CA LYS A 427 54.61 12.56 -85.50
C LYS A 427 54.44 13.79 -84.62
N GLU A 428 55.20 14.86 -84.86
CA GLU A 428 55.03 16.15 -84.19
C GLU A 428 53.63 16.73 -84.42
N THR A 429 53.18 16.79 -85.69
CA THR A 429 51.85 17.31 -86.03
C THR A 429 50.74 16.45 -85.44
N LEU A 430 50.91 15.12 -85.46
CA LEU A 430 49.94 14.19 -84.90
C LEU A 430 49.83 14.40 -83.39
N ALA A 431 50.95 14.41 -82.67
CA ALA A 431 51.01 14.66 -81.22
C ALA A 431 50.38 16.00 -80.81
N ALA A 432 50.62 17.07 -81.57
CA ALA A 432 50.00 18.37 -81.31
C ALA A 432 48.48 18.36 -81.54
N SER A 433 48.00 17.62 -82.54
CA SER A 433 46.57 17.56 -82.88
C SER A 433 45.74 16.67 -81.95
N VAL A 434 46.35 15.72 -81.22
CA VAL A 434 45.62 14.77 -80.34
C VAL A 434 44.75 15.48 -79.31
N ALA A 435 45.25 16.55 -78.68
CA ALA A 435 44.45 17.28 -77.68
C ALA A 435 43.21 17.94 -78.28
N SER A 436 43.31 18.50 -79.49
CA SER A 436 42.16 19.11 -80.17
C SER A 436 41.16 18.06 -80.65
N PHE A 437 41.64 16.91 -81.14
CA PHE A 437 40.75 15.80 -81.51
C PHE A 437 40.03 15.18 -80.32
N LYS A 438 40.68 15.14 -79.15
CA LYS A 438 40.07 14.69 -77.88
C LYS A 438 38.91 15.59 -77.46
N GLU A 439 39.07 16.90 -77.62
CA GLU A 439 38.04 17.90 -77.32
C GLU A 439 36.85 17.86 -78.30
N GLN A 440 37.11 17.59 -79.59
CA GLN A 440 36.07 17.54 -80.63
C GLN A 440 35.28 16.23 -80.69
N ALA A 441 35.87 15.10 -80.24
CA ALA A 441 35.27 13.77 -80.40
C ALA A 441 34.26 13.36 -79.30
N GLY A 442 34.20 14.10 -78.19
CA GLY A 442 33.34 13.80 -77.04
C GLY A 442 33.77 12.54 -76.25
N GLU A 443 33.19 12.35 -75.06
CA GLU A 443 33.60 11.33 -74.07
C GLU A 443 33.64 9.88 -74.61
N ASN A 444 32.76 9.54 -75.57
CA ASN A 444 32.62 8.15 -76.02
C ASN A 444 33.75 7.66 -76.93
N TYR A 445 34.48 8.57 -77.58
CA TYR A 445 35.50 8.21 -78.59
C TYR A 445 36.91 8.68 -78.21
N GLU A 446 37.02 9.54 -77.20
CA GLU A 446 38.26 10.11 -76.67
C GLU A 446 39.35 9.06 -76.39
N SER A 447 39.00 7.91 -75.83
CA SER A 447 39.95 6.82 -75.53
C SER A 447 40.45 6.09 -76.79
N ALA A 448 39.58 5.89 -77.79
CA ALA A 448 39.92 5.23 -79.04
C ALA A 448 40.79 6.12 -79.94
N ILE A 449 40.49 7.42 -80.00
CA ILE A 449 41.29 8.40 -80.77
C ILE A 449 42.67 8.56 -80.15
N ALA A 450 42.75 8.68 -78.82
CA ALA A 450 44.03 8.75 -78.13
C ALA A 450 44.86 7.48 -78.36
N ALA A 451 44.26 6.29 -78.25
CA ALA A 451 44.94 5.02 -78.47
C ALA A 451 45.50 4.88 -79.90
N ALA A 452 44.70 5.23 -80.91
CA ALA A 452 45.14 5.19 -82.31
C ALA A 452 46.26 6.20 -82.60
N ALA A 453 46.18 7.41 -82.03
CA ALA A 453 47.23 8.41 -82.16
C ALA A 453 48.52 7.95 -81.46
N PHE A 454 48.43 7.38 -80.25
CA PHE A 454 49.59 6.85 -79.55
C PHE A 454 50.22 5.66 -80.29
N GLU A 455 49.44 4.77 -80.92
CA GLU A 455 49.97 3.68 -81.74
C GLU A 455 50.80 4.21 -82.93
N ALA A 456 50.30 5.24 -83.63
CA ALA A 456 51.02 5.88 -84.73
C ALA A 456 52.28 6.65 -84.28
N LEU A 457 52.37 7.02 -82.99
CA LEU A 457 53.52 7.71 -82.41
C LEU A 457 54.63 6.74 -81.97
N ILE A 458 54.35 5.43 -81.81
CA ILE A 458 55.38 4.45 -81.44
C ILE A 458 56.41 4.36 -82.59
N PRO A 459 57.72 4.52 -82.32
CA PRO A 459 58.74 4.43 -83.37
C PRO A 459 58.81 3.01 -83.95
N ASP A 460 58.75 2.89 -85.28
CA ASP A 460 58.97 1.62 -85.96
C ASP A 460 60.47 1.27 -85.87
N ALA A 461 60.80 0.02 -85.57
CA ALA A 461 62.18 -0.41 -85.29
C ALA A 461 63.13 -0.20 -86.49
N THR A 462 62.55 -0.01 -87.68
CA THR A 462 63.25 0.31 -88.94
C THR A 462 63.68 1.77 -89.07
N GLU A 463 63.15 2.69 -88.25
CA GLU A 463 63.53 4.11 -88.26
C GLU A 463 64.76 4.41 -87.38
N ILE A 464 65.09 3.52 -86.43
CA ILE A 464 66.13 3.74 -85.41
C ILE A 464 67.51 3.21 -85.87
N ASP A 465 67.59 2.30 -86.84
CA ASP A 465 68.86 1.78 -87.38
C ASP A 465 68.79 1.48 -88.89
N PRO A 466 69.34 2.36 -89.75
CA PRO A 466 69.29 2.17 -91.20
C PRO A 466 70.22 1.06 -91.73
N LYS A 467 70.97 0.35 -90.87
CA LYS A 467 71.82 -0.79 -91.30
C LYS A 467 71.10 -2.13 -91.42
N ARG A 468 69.81 -2.22 -91.08
CA ARG A 468 69.01 -3.44 -91.28
C ARG A 468 68.19 -3.40 -92.56
N GLN A 469 68.85 -3.29 -93.70
CA GLN A 469 68.27 -3.73 -94.98
C GLN A 469 68.87 -5.08 -95.35
N ASN A 470 68.35 -6.13 -94.72
CA ASN A 470 68.01 -7.42 -95.35
C ASN A 470 67.79 -8.50 -94.28
N VAL A 471 66.81 -9.35 -94.60
CA VAL A 471 66.43 -10.63 -93.99
C VAL A 471 65.40 -10.56 -92.86
N ASP A 472 64.28 -11.20 -93.20
CA ASP A 472 63.09 -11.47 -92.42
C ASP A 472 63.34 -12.13 -91.06
N GLN A 473 62.30 -11.99 -90.22
CA GLN A 473 62.03 -12.72 -88.98
C GLN A 473 62.69 -12.18 -87.69
N GLY A 474 61.83 -11.90 -86.72
CA GLY A 474 62.20 -11.90 -85.29
C GLY A 474 62.32 -10.52 -84.67
N GLY A 475 61.19 -9.85 -84.40
CA GLY A 475 61.22 -8.60 -83.62
C GLY A 475 59.88 -8.09 -83.08
N SER A 476 58.75 -8.74 -83.36
CA SER A 476 57.48 -8.35 -82.76
C SER A 476 57.31 -9.08 -81.43
N GLY A 477 57.61 -8.38 -80.34
CA GLY A 477 57.36 -8.85 -78.98
C GLY A 477 55.91 -9.29 -78.80
N PRO A 478 55.62 -10.23 -77.86
CA PRO A 478 54.31 -10.84 -77.69
C PRO A 478 53.17 -9.82 -77.56
N LEU A 479 53.44 -8.67 -76.94
CA LEU A 479 52.50 -7.55 -76.79
C LEU A 479 52.07 -6.96 -78.13
N SER A 480 53.00 -6.71 -79.06
CA SER A 480 52.71 -6.14 -80.39
C SER A 480 51.97 -7.13 -81.32
N ARG A 481 52.10 -8.44 -81.05
CA ARG A 481 51.34 -9.51 -81.73
C ARG A 481 49.95 -9.71 -81.11
N TRP A 482 49.80 -9.42 -79.82
CA TRP A 482 48.53 -9.45 -79.12
C TRP A 482 47.68 -8.22 -79.47
N LEU A 483 48.26 -7.01 -79.43
CA LEU A 483 47.58 -5.76 -79.82
C LEU A 483 47.10 -5.81 -81.27
N ARG A 484 47.97 -6.21 -82.22
CA ARG A 484 47.60 -6.34 -83.64
C ARG A 484 46.53 -7.40 -83.90
N ARG A 485 46.37 -8.40 -83.02
CA ARG A 485 45.28 -9.38 -83.12
C ARG A 485 43.97 -8.76 -82.67
N ASN A 486 43.93 -8.19 -81.46
CA ASN A 486 42.72 -7.57 -80.92
C ASN A 486 42.21 -6.40 -81.77
N ILE A 487 43.11 -5.60 -82.34
CA ILE A 487 42.72 -4.47 -83.21
C ILE A 487 42.24 -4.99 -84.57
N ARG A 488 42.86 -6.04 -85.13
CA ARG A 488 42.37 -6.67 -86.37
C ARG A 488 40.99 -7.28 -86.18
N ASP A 489 40.74 -7.89 -85.03
CA ASP A 489 39.45 -8.47 -84.69
C ASP A 489 38.39 -7.36 -84.50
N ALA A 490 38.72 -6.24 -83.83
CA ALA A 490 37.85 -5.08 -83.73
C ALA A 490 37.53 -4.42 -85.10
N VAL A 491 38.51 -4.33 -86.00
CA VAL A 491 38.30 -3.79 -87.37
C VAL A 491 37.53 -4.78 -88.24
N ARG A 492 37.68 -6.08 -88.03
CA ARG A 492 36.91 -7.12 -88.73
C ARG A 492 35.46 -7.10 -88.29
N ASP A 493 35.20 -6.94 -87.00
CA ASP A 493 33.85 -6.79 -86.45
C ASP A 493 33.15 -5.53 -87.00
N MET A 494 33.88 -4.42 -87.12
CA MET A 494 33.36 -3.21 -87.79
C MET A 494 33.06 -3.42 -89.28
N ARG A 495 33.81 -4.26 -90.01
CA ARG A 495 33.53 -4.56 -91.42
C ARG A 495 32.39 -5.55 -91.61
N VAL A 496 32.19 -6.49 -90.67
CA VAL A 496 31.04 -7.40 -90.66
C VAL A 496 29.75 -6.64 -90.34
N MET A 497 29.79 -5.66 -89.42
CA MET A 497 28.64 -4.80 -89.15
C MET A 497 28.30 -3.85 -90.31
N ARG A 498 29.27 -3.49 -91.16
CA ARG A 498 29.03 -2.62 -92.33
C ARG A 498 28.54 -3.36 -93.59
N ASN A 499 28.77 -4.68 -93.68
CA ASN A 499 28.35 -5.50 -94.83
C ASN A 499 27.16 -6.43 -94.49
N GLY A 500 26.54 -6.25 -93.32
CA GLY A 500 25.30 -6.93 -92.89
C GLY A 500 24.03 -6.09 -93.10
N GLU A 501 24.17 -4.90 -93.68
CA GLU A 501 23.08 -4.05 -94.17
C GLU A 501 23.27 -3.86 -95.69
N ASP A 502 22.94 -4.89 -96.46
CA ASP A 502 22.51 -4.81 -97.87
C ASP A 502 21.56 -5.98 -98.16
#